data_AF-A0A662IXM9-F1
#
_entry.id   AF-A0A662IXM9-F1
#
_cell.length_a   1.000
_cell.length_b   1.000
_cell.length_c   1.000
_cell.angle_alpha   90.00
_cell.angle_beta   90.00
_cell.angle_gamma   90.00
#
_symmetry.space_group_name_H-M   'P 1'
#
loop_
_entity.id
_entity.type
_entity.pdbx_description
1 polymer ?
#
loop_
_entity_poly.entity_id
_entity_poly.type
_entity_poly.pdbx_seq_one_letter_code
_entity_poly.pdbx_strand_id
1 'polypeptide(L)'
;MSLDVPIGEELKKLRRAAGLTQRELAKLAGVSQSLIARIESGTVDPRASTLRRILKAIQNVERDWKVVNVMHSPVITLELSEPVRKAVEVMEKEGISQIPVVRDGKVVGCVHEASLLKALRRSRDPKALLEMSVEEVMEEALPMLSPSSSVDEAYSLLLSGKPAVLVVDGGQVVGIVTKIDVVAKMAKSFGPQRSSSTG
;
A
#
# COMPACT_ATOMS: atom_id res chain seq x y z
N MET A 1 9.69 10.76 30.35
CA MET A 1 10.56 10.80 29.15
C MET A 1 11.28 12.14 29.18
N SER A 2 12.61 12.14 29.28
CA SER A 2 13.43 13.35 29.33
C SER A 2 13.36 14.11 28.00
N LEU A 3 12.95 15.38 28.08
CA LEU A 3 12.73 16.32 26.97
C LEU A 3 14.04 17.04 26.54
N ASP A 4 15.15 16.30 26.41
CA ASP A 4 16.47 16.92 26.16
C ASP A 4 17.24 16.26 25.00
N VAL A 5 16.52 15.83 23.98
CA VAL A 5 17.16 15.39 22.72
C VAL A 5 17.46 16.63 21.87
N PRO A 6 18.72 16.88 21.47
CA PRO A 6 19.06 17.99 20.59
C PRO A 6 18.25 17.95 19.29
N ILE A 7 17.79 19.12 18.84
CA ILE A 7 16.89 19.25 17.68
C ILE A 7 17.44 18.59 16.41
N GLY A 8 18.77 18.59 16.25
CA GLY A 8 19.47 17.95 15.14
C GLY A 8 19.34 16.43 15.12
N GLU A 9 19.49 15.78 16.27
CA GLU A 9 19.35 14.31 16.38
C GLU A 9 17.90 13.88 16.18
N GLU A 10 16.93 14.66 16.67
CA GLU A 10 15.51 14.38 16.42
C GLU A 10 15.14 14.54 14.95
N LEU A 11 15.62 15.62 14.31
CA LEU A 11 15.41 15.82 12.87
C LEU A 11 16.00 14.67 12.04
N LYS A 12 17.19 14.20 12.41
CA LYS A 12 17.87 13.08 11.76
C LYS A 12 17.09 11.78 11.89
N LYS A 13 16.49 11.51 13.06
CA LYS A 13 15.61 10.35 13.28
C LYS A 13 14.37 10.42 12.40
N LEU A 14 13.66 11.55 12.42
CA LEU A 14 12.45 11.77 11.61
C LEU A 14 12.74 11.60 10.11
N ARG A 15 13.84 12.20 9.62
CA ARG A 15 14.25 12.05 8.22
C ARG A 15 14.50 10.59 7.84
N ARG A 16 15.23 9.85 8.69
CA ARG A 16 15.55 8.44 8.45
C ARG A 16 14.30 7.56 8.49
N ALA A 17 13.39 7.83 9.41
CA ALA A 17 12.10 7.13 9.49
C ALA A 17 11.26 7.34 8.21
N ALA A 18 11.31 8.54 7.63
CA ALA A 18 10.69 8.82 6.34
C ALA A 18 11.46 8.28 5.11
N GLY A 19 12.53 7.52 5.31
CA GLY A 19 13.32 6.92 4.22
C GLY A 19 14.16 7.91 3.41
N LEU A 20 14.34 9.15 3.88
CA LEU A 20 14.99 10.21 3.11
C LEU A 20 16.50 10.29 3.38
N THR A 21 17.29 10.56 2.34
CA THR A 21 18.66 11.07 2.50
C THR A 21 18.67 12.56 2.85
N GLN A 22 19.78 13.07 3.37
CA GLN A 22 19.92 14.52 3.62
C GLN A 22 19.74 15.36 2.34
N ARG A 23 20.19 14.84 1.20
CA ARG A 23 20.08 15.50 -0.11
C ARG A 23 18.62 15.60 -0.56
N GLU A 24 17.85 14.52 -0.40
CA GLU A 24 16.42 14.50 -0.76
C GLU A 24 15.61 15.40 0.14
N LEU A 25 15.81 15.33 1.47
CA LEU A 25 15.14 16.22 2.41
C LEU A 25 15.45 17.70 2.10
N ALA A 26 16.72 18.01 1.80
CA ALA A 26 17.12 19.36 1.42
C ALA A 26 16.39 19.86 0.17
N LYS A 27 16.30 19.02 -0.87
CA LYS A 27 15.56 19.31 -2.10
C LYS A 27 14.07 19.57 -1.81
N LEU A 28 13.41 18.68 -1.06
CA LEU A 28 11.99 18.80 -0.71
C LEU A 28 11.69 20.02 0.16
N ALA A 29 12.57 20.34 1.10
CA ALA A 29 12.44 21.50 1.97
C ALA A 29 12.84 22.82 1.28
N GLY A 30 13.52 22.76 0.12
CA GLY A 30 14.05 23.91 -0.61
C GLY A 30 15.25 24.58 0.07
N VAL A 31 16.13 23.80 0.69
CA VAL A 31 17.34 24.26 1.39
C VAL A 31 18.57 23.52 0.87
N SER A 32 19.77 23.96 1.26
CA SER A 32 20.99 23.24 0.87
C SER A 32 21.19 21.97 1.71
N GLN A 33 21.78 20.93 1.12
CA GLN A 33 22.13 19.71 1.84
C GLN A 33 23.13 19.99 2.97
N SER A 34 24.06 20.92 2.76
CA SER A 34 25.01 21.34 3.79
C SER A 34 24.32 21.96 5.01
N LEU A 35 23.20 22.68 4.83
CA LEU A 35 22.41 23.20 5.95
C LEU A 35 21.76 22.06 6.75
N ILE A 36 21.16 21.07 6.08
CA ILE A 36 20.60 19.88 6.74
C ILE A 36 21.69 19.14 7.54
N ALA A 37 22.85 18.89 6.94
CA ALA A 37 23.95 18.19 7.60
C ALA A 37 24.44 18.94 8.85
N ARG A 38 24.57 20.27 8.78
CA ARG A 38 24.99 21.11 9.91
C ARG A 38 23.96 21.17 11.04
N ILE A 39 22.66 21.16 10.69
CA ILE A 39 21.58 21.08 11.69
C ILE A 39 21.62 19.72 12.38
N GLU A 40 21.69 18.63 11.61
CA GLU A 40 21.69 17.26 12.18
C GLU A 40 22.92 16.98 13.04
N SER A 41 24.06 17.63 12.78
CA SER A 41 25.26 17.54 13.62
C SER A 41 25.25 18.50 14.82
N GLY A 42 24.23 19.35 14.97
CA GLY A 42 24.12 20.34 16.05
C GLY A 42 25.05 21.56 15.88
N THR A 43 25.71 21.72 14.73
CA THR A 43 26.61 22.85 14.46
C THR A 43 25.88 24.13 14.06
N VAL A 44 24.58 24.04 13.74
CA VAL A 44 23.72 25.18 13.40
C VAL A 44 22.31 24.94 13.94
N ASP A 45 21.80 25.93 14.67
CA ASP A 45 20.37 25.99 14.97
C ASP A 45 19.59 26.61 13.81
N PRO A 46 18.55 25.92 13.29
CA PRO A 46 17.74 26.45 12.22
C PRO A 46 16.84 27.58 12.74
N ARG A 47 16.61 28.59 11.90
CA ARG A 47 15.49 29.51 12.11
C ARG A 47 14.17 28.73 12.14
N ALA A 48 13.21 29.17 12.94
CA ALA A 48 11.91 28.53 13.05
C ALA A 48 11.21 28.33 11.69
N SER A 49 11.37 29.28 10.76
CA SER A 49 10.83 29.16 9.40
C SER A 49 11.49 28.04 8.58
N THR A 50 12.80 27.87 8.69
CA THR A 50 13.55 26.78 8.06
C THR A 50 13.15 25.44 8.64
N LEU A 51 13.09 25.32 9.97
CA LEU A 51 12.66 24.10 10.64
C LEU A 51 11.25 23.68 10.21
N ARG A 52 10.29 24.62 10.19
CA ARG A 52 8.92 24.36 9.73
C ARG A 52 8.88 23.81 8.30
N ARG A 53 9.69 24.36 7.39
CA ARG A 53 9.78 23.86 6.00
C ARG A 53 10.29 22.43 5.94
N ILE A 54 11.32 22.12 6.74
CA ILE A 54 11.90 20.78 6.81
C ILE A 54 10.89 19.77 7.38
N LEU A 55 10.24 20.09 8.50
CA LEU A 55 9.23 19.23 9.11
C LEU A 55 8.04 19.00 8.17
N LYS A 56 7.58 20.05 7.47
CA LYS A 56 6.52 19.93 6.46
C LYS A 56 6.92 19.00 5.31
N ALA A 57 8.18 19.06 4.87
CA ALA A 57 8.68 18.16 3.83
C ALA A 57 8.65 16.70 4.27
N ILE A 58 9.05 16.39 5.52
CA ILE A 58 9.00 15.04 6.08
C ILE A 58 7.54 14.55 6.19
N GLN A 59 6.66 15.36 6.76
CA GLN A 59 5.24 15.01 6.94
C GLN A 59 4.52 14.76 5.62
N ASN A 60 4.87 15.48 4.56
CA ASN A 60 4.29 15.26 3.23
C ASN A 60 4.69 13.88 2.67
N VAL A 61 5.93 13.45 2.88
CA VAL A 61 6.38 12.11 2.45
C VAL A 61 5.64 11.01 3.21
N GLU A 62 5.48 11.16 4.53
CA GLU A 62 4.71 10.20 5.34
C GLU A 62 3.24 10.12 4.92
N ARG A 63 2.64 11.24 4.51
CA ARG A 63 1.29 11.26 3.95
C ARG A 63 1.24 10.52 2.62
N ASP A 64 2.17 10.79 1.71
CA ASP A 64 2.21 10.12 0.40
C ASP A 64 2.46 8.62 0.50
N TRP A 65 3.07 8.16 1.60
CA TRP A 65 3.33 6.76 1.94
C TRP A 65 2.30 6.12 2.87
N LYS A 66 1.05 6.58 2.78
CA LYS A 66 -0.11 5.86 3.33
C LYS A 66 -0.72 4.92 2.31
N VAL A 67 -1.31 3.83 2.81
CA VAL A 67 -1.98 2.80 1.99
C VAL A 67 -3.04 3.41 1.07
N VAL A 68 -3.82 4.38 1.57
CA VAL A 68 -4.83 5.09 0.75
C VAL A 68 -4.26 5.77 -0.50
N ASN A 69 -2.99 6.15 -0.49
CA ASN A 69 -2.32 6.84 -1.59
C ASN A 69 -1.61 5.89 -2.57
N VAL A 70 -1.77 4.58 -2.37
CA VAL A 70 -1.18 3.51 -3.19
C VAL A 70 -2.24 2.50 -3.66
N MET A 71 -3.33 2.34 -2.91
CA MET A 71 -4.39 1.40 -3.22
C MET A 71 -5.11 1.72 -4.53
N HIS A 72 -5.70 0.68 -5.12
CA HIS A 72 -6.62 0.77 -6.23
C HIS A 72 -8.07 0.66 -5.73
N SER A 73 -8.96 1.43 -6.35
CA SER A 73 -10.40 1.45 -6.08
C SER A 73 -11.16 1.77 -7.38
N PRO A 74 -12.42 1.32 -7.55
CA PRO A 74 -13.19 0.46 -6.63
C PRO A 74 -12.68 -0.98 -6.61
N VAL A 75 -13.00 -1.72 -5.54
CA VAL A 75 -12.69 -3.16 -5.44
C VAL A 75 -13.91 -3.95 -5.89
N ILE A 76 -13.71 -4.84 -6.85
CA ILE A 76 -14.74 -5.76 -7.30
C ILE A 76 -14.83 -6.91 -6.27
N THR A 77 -16.04 -7.24 -5.85
CA THR A 77 -16.32 -8.27 -4.84
C THR A 77 -17.37 -9.25 -5.33
N LEU A 78 -17.44 -10.41 -4.69
CA LEU A 78 -18.49 -11.42 -4.88
C LEU A 78 -19.25 -11.66 -3.59
N GLU A 79 -20.53 -11.99 -3.69
CA GLU A 79 -21.33 -12.50 -2.57
C GLU A 79 -21.16 -14.03 -2.44
N LEU A 80 -21.33 -14.57 -1.23
CA LEU A 80 -21.13 -15.99 -0.91
C LEU A 80 -21.90 -16.95 -1.84
N SER A 81 -23.16 -16.61 -2.14
CA SER A 81 -24.07 -17.45 -2.93
C SER A 81 -23.85 -17.34 -4.44
N GLU A 82 -22.95 -16.46 -4.88
CA GLU A 82 -22.70 -16.29 -6.31
C GLU A 82 -21.96 -17.50 -6.87
N PRO A 83 -22.22 -17.85 -8.13
CA PRO A 83 -21.63 -19.04 -8.73
C PRO A 83 -20.18 -18.79 -9.16
N VAL A 84 -19.36 -19.84 -9.16
CA VAL A 84 -17.96 -19.77 -9.60
C VAL A 84 -17.83 -19.24 -11.03
N ARG A 85 -18.79 -19.51 -11.93
CA ARG A 85 -18.78 -18.92 -13.28
C ARG A 85 -18.68 -17.39 -13.25
N LYS A 86 -19.34 -16.73 -12.30
CA LYS A 86 -19.29 -15.27 -12.17
C LYS A 86 -17.89 -14.82 -11.74
N ALA A 87 -17.23 -15.57 -10.85
CA ALA A 87 -15.85 -15.31 -10.48
C ALA A 87 -14.91 -15.38 -11.69
N VAL A 88 -15.04 -16.43 -12.51
CA VAL A 88 -14.24 -16.59 -13.74
C VAL A 88 -14.49 -15.46 -14.73
N GLU A 89 -15.75 -15.11 -14.98
CA GLU A 89 -16.13 -14.01 -15.88
C GLU A 89 -15.53 -12.67 -15.42
N VAL A 90 -15.58 -12.38 -14.12
CA VAL A 90 -14.98 -11.17 -13.54
C VAL A 90 -13.46 -11.19 -13.66
N MET A 91 -12.81 -12.32 -13.34
CA MET A 91 -11.36 -12.46 -13.45
C MET A 91 -10.87 -12.23 -14.88
N GLU A 92 -11.54 -12.82 -15.86
CA GLU A 92 -11.20 -12.68 -17.28
C GLU A 92 -11.44 -11.25 -17.78
N LYS A 93 -12.62 -10.69 -17.51
CA LYS A 93 -13.01 -9.36 -17.98
C LYS A 93 -12.10 -8.27 -17.43
N GLU A 94 -11.73 -8.37 -16.16
CA GLU A 94 -11.02 -7.32 -15.43
C GLU A 94 -9.50 -7.59 -15.36
N GLY A 95 -9.05 -8.76 -15.83
CA GLY A 95 -7.64 -9.16 -15.82
C GLY A 95 -7.06 -9.33 -14.42
N ILE A 96 -7.88 -9.81 -13.47
CA ILE A 96 -7.51 -9.98 -12.05
C ILE A 96 -7.47 -11.46 -11.67
N SER A 97 -6.53 -11.84 -10.80
CA SER A 97 -6.35 -13.25 -10.38
C SER A 97 -7.01 -13.58 -9.04
N GLN A 98 -7.69 -12.61 -8.42
CA GLN A 98 -8.31 -12.77 -7.11
C GLN A 98 -9.45 -11.80 -6.89
N ILE A 99 -10.48 -12.25 -6.16
CA ILE A 99 -11.67 -11.48 -5.87
C ILE A 99 -12.07 -11.68 -4.40
N PRO A 100 -12.14 -10.61 -3.59
CA PRO A 100 -12.68 -10.68 -2.24
C PRO A 100 -14.14 -11.13 -2.22
N VAL A 101 -14.46 -11.98 -1.25
CA VAL A 101 -15.82 -12.45 -1.01
C VAL A 101 -16.38 -11.71 0.19
N VAL A 102 -17.58 -11.16 0.04
CA VAL A 102 -18.28 -10.39 1.07
C VAL A 102 -19.56 -11.09 1.49
N ARG A 103 -20.00 -10.75 2.71
CA ARG A 103 -21.33 -11.04 3.26
C ARG A 103 -21.76 -9.83 4.08
N ASP A 104 -22.92 -9.27 3.78
CA ASP A 104 -23.45 -8.08 4.44
C ASP A 104 -22.43 -6.92 4.44
N GLY A 105 -21.71 -6.75 3.32
CA GLY A 105 -20.69 -5.72 3.15
C GLY A 105 -19.35 -5.97 3.87
N LYS A 106 -19.20 -7.09 4.57
CA LYS A 106 -17.95 -7.47 5.28
C LYS A 106 -17.21 -8.56 4.53
N VAL A 107 -15.88 -8.45 4.46
CA VAL A 107 -15.04 -9.49 3.87
C VAL A 107 -15.06 -10.75 4.72
N VAL A 108 -15.36 -11.87 4.09
CA VAL A 108 -15.42 -13.20 4.73
C VAL A 108 -14.47 -14.21 4.10
N GLY A 109 -13.97 -13.94 2.88
CA GLY A 109 -13.05 -14.83 2.19
C GLY A 109 -12.45 -14.19 0.95
N CYS A 110 -11.72 -14.99 0.18
CA CYS A 110 -11.19 -14.60 -1.12
C CYS A 110 -11.17 -15.78 -2.08
N VAL A 111 -11.57 -15.57 -3.32
CA VAL A 111 -11.36 -16.55 -4.40
C VAL A 111 -10.09 -16.17 -5.14
N HIS A 112 -9.16 -17.12 -5.24
CA HIS A 112 -7.97 -16.98 -6.07
C HIS A 112 -8.06 -17.91 -7.28
N GLU A 113 -7.42 -17.56 -8.39
CA GLU A 113 -7.26 -18.44 -9.55
C GLU A 113 -6.71 -19.83 -9.15
N ALA A 114 -5.72 -19.85 -8.24
CA ALA A 114 -5.16 -21.09 -7.71
C ALA A 114 -6.19 -21.93 -6.94
N SER A 115 -7.15 -21.31 -6.26
CA SER A 115 -8.24 -22.00 -5.54
C SER A 115 -9.18 -22.68 -6.54
N LEU A 116 -9.50 -21.99 -7.64
CA LEU A 116 -10.32 -22.55 -8.73
C LEU A 116 -9.61 -23.73 -9.41
N LEU A 117 -8.31 -23.64 -9.66
CA LEU A 117 -7.53 -24.77 -10.21
C LEU A 117 -7.49 -25.97 -9.25
N LYS A 118 -7.35 -25.73 -7.94
CA LYS A 118 -7.44 -26.80 -6.92
C LYS A 118 -8.83 -27.44 -6.91
N ALA A 119 -9.88 -26.63 -7.02
CA ALA A 119 -11.27 -27.10 -7.04
C ALA A 119 -11.57 -27.93 -8.30
N LEU A 120 -11.11 -27.48 -9.47
CA LEU A 120 -11.22 -28.22 -10.74
C LEU A 120 -10.58 -29.60 -10.66
N ARG A 121 -9.38 -29.69 -10.05
CA ARG A 121 -8.70 -30.97 -9.83
C ARG A 121 -9.51 -31.93 -8.94
N ARG A 122 -10.28 -31.40 -7.99
CA ARG A 122 -11.12 -32.18 -7.07
C ARG A 122 -12.42 -32.63 -7.73
N SER A 123 -13.13 -31.73 -8.42
CA SER A 123 -14.42 -32.04 -9.04
C SER A 123 -14.29 -32.99 -10.23
N ARG A 124 -13.17 -32.91 -10.98
CA ARG A 124 -12.96 -33.60 -12.28
C ARG A 124 -14.04 -33.31 -13.33
N ASP A 125 -14.94 -32.36 -13.06
CA ASP A 125 -15.96 -31.86 -13.96
C ASP A 125 -15.93 -30.33 -13.94
N PRO A 126 -15.45 -29.70 -15.03
CA PRO A 126 -15.46 -28.25 -15.17
C PRO A 126 -16.86 -27.64 -15.10
N LYS A 127 -17.90 -28.34 -15.60
CA LYS A 127 -19.26 -27.79 -15.63
C LYS A 127 -19.85 -27.73 -14.24
N ALA A 128 -19.71 -28.80 -13.46
CA ALA A 128 -20.14 -28.80 -12.07
C ALA A 128 -19.44 -27.70 -11.25
N LEU A 129 -18.14 -27.49 -11.46
CA LEU A 129 -17.38 -26.43 -10.77
C LEU A 129 -18.01 -25.05 -11.00
N LEU A 130 -18.36 -24.72 -12.25
CA LEU A 130 -18.90 -23.41 -12.61
C LEU A 130 -20.24 -23.09 -11.94
N GLU A 131 -21.00 -24.12 -11.56
CA GLU A 131 -22.28 -24.00 -10.86
C GLU A 131 -22.16 -24.03 -9.34
N MET A 132 -21.00 -24.40 -8.78
CA MET A 132 -20.75 -24.32 -7.33
C MET A 132 -20.84 -22.87 -6.85
N SER A 133 -21.19 -22.70 -5.58
CA SER A 133 -21.12 -21.39 -4.94
C SER A 133 -19.67 -20.99 -4.66
N VAL A 134 -19.43 -19.68 -4.64
CA VAL A 134 -18.15 -19.08 -4.27
C VAL A 134 -17.75 -19.46 -2.84
N GLU A 135 -18.71 -19.57 -1.93
CA GLU A 135 -18.51 -20.04 -0.55
C GLU A 135 -17.81 -21.42 -0.48
N GLU A 136 -18.10 -22.33 -1.41
CA GLU A 136 -17.54 -23.68 -1.40
C GLU A 136 -16.07 -23.75 -1.85
N VAL A 137 -15.60 -22.73 -2.57
CA VAL A 137 -14.24 -22.71 -3.16
C VAL A 137 -13.34 -21.61 -2.60
N MET A 138 -13.90 -20.64 -1.86
CA MET A 138 -13.14 -19.54 -1.29
C MET A 138 -12.10 -20.05 -0.29
N GLU A 139 -11.00 -19.30 -0.18
CA GLU A 139 -9.99 -19.47 0.85
C GLU A 139 -10.13 -18.36 1.91
N GLU A 140 -9.24 -18.35 2.90
CA GLU A 140 -9.18 -17.32 3.93
C GLU A 140 -9.13 -15.92 3.33
N ALA A 141 -9.76 -14.97 4.03
CA ALA A 141 -9.74 -13.57 3.64
C ALA A 141 -8.31 -13.04 3.50
N LEU A 142 -8.13 -12.11 2.56
CA LEU A 142 -6.89 -11.36 2.42
C LEU A 142 -6.59 -10.56 3.70
N PRO A 143 -5.31 -10.32 4.04
CA PRO A 143 -4.97 -9.44 5.15
C PRO A 143 -5.53 -8.03 4.89
N MET A 144 -5.92 -7.36 5.97
CA MET A 144 -6.60 -6.07 5.91
C MET A 144 -5.80 -4.99 6.63
N LEU A 145 -5.80 -3.78 6.08
CA LEU A 145 -5.23 -2.57 6.67
C LEU A 145 -6.23 -1.41 6.62
N SER A 146 -5.98 -0.39 7.44
CA SER A 146 -6.75 0.87 7.39
C SER A 146 -6.22 1.78 6.27
N PRO A 147 -7.01 2.75 5.76
CA PRO A 147 -6.52 3.75 4.81
C PRO A 147 -5.30 4.53 5.34
N SER A 148 -5.25 4.75 6.66
CA SER A 148 -4.17 5.46 7.35
C SER A 148 -2.94 4.61 7.68
N SER A 149 -2.97 3.30 7.42
CA SER A 149 -1.83 2.42 7.64
C SER A 149 -0.66 2.82 6.74
N SER A 150 0.56 2.58 7.21
CA SER A 150 1.76 2.81 6.42
C SER A 150 1.87 1.78 5.30
N VAL A 151 2.54 2.14 4.20
CA VAL A 151 2.80 1.14 3.16
C VAL A 151 3.88 0.13 3.58
N ASP A 152 4.71 0.43 4.57
CA ASP A 152 5.65 -0.54 5.15
C ASP A 152 4.92 -1.74 5.78
N GLU A 153 3.77 -1.49 6.44
CA GLU A 153 2.88 -2.56 6.92
C GLU A 153 2.35 -3.41 5.75
N ALA A 154 1.89 -2.76 4.67
CA ALA A 154 1.41 -3.47 3.48
C ALA A 154 2.54 -4.29 2.83
N TYR A 155 3.72 -3.70 2.70
CA TYR A 155 4.92 -4.36 2.19
C TYR A 155 5.28 -5.61 3.00
N SER A 156 5.25 -5.52 4.34
CA SER A 156 5.56 -6.63 5.23
C SER A 156 4.60 -7.81 5.03
N LEU A 157 3.31 -7.53 4.88
CA LEU A 157 2.28 -8.53 4.57
C LEU A 157 2.49 -9.15 3.18
N LEU A 158 2.79 -8.35 2.17
CA LEU A 158 3.01 -8.83 0.80
C LEU A 158 4.27 -9.72 0.69
N LEU A 159 5.32 -9.40 1.45
CA LEU A 159 6.53 -10.21 1.52
C LEU A 159 6.32 -11.58 2.20
N SER A 160 5.33 -11.69 3.11
CA SER A 160 4.97 -12.96 3.76
C SER A 160 4.34 -13.99 2.82
N GLY A 161 4.25 -13.68 1.52
CA GLY A 161 3.69 -14.56 0.50
C GLY A 161 2.23 -14.26 0.15
N LYS A 162 1.59 -13.30 0.84
CA LYS A 162 0.23 -12.88 0.52
C LYS A 162 0.20 -12.13 -0.82
N PRO A 163 -0.76 -12.40 -1.71
CA PRO A 163 -0.77 -11.81 -3.05
C PRO A 163 -1.25 -10.36 -3.08
N ALA A 164 -2.07 -9.96 -2.11
CA ALA A 164 -2.57 -8.59 -1.93
C ALA A 164 -2.96 -8.32 -0.48
N VAL A 165 -3.22 -7.05 -0.20
CA VAL A 165 -3.76 -6.54 1.07
C VAL A 165 -5.01 -5.72 0.76
N LEU A 166 -6.10 -5.97 1.48
CA LEU A 166 -7.32 -5.17 1.37
C LEU A 166 -7.23 -3.94 2.26
N VAL A 167 -7.83 -2.85 1.80
CA VAL A 167 -7.97 -1.62 2.55
C VAL A 167 -9.41 -1.52 3.00
N VAL A 168 -9.61 -1.47 4.31
CA VAL A 168 -10.94 -1.50 4.93
C VAL A 168 -11.14 -0.25 5.78
N ASP A 169 -12.25 0.43 5.56
CA ASP A 169 -12.68 1.59 6.34
C ASP A 169 -14.13 1.40 6.81
N GLY A 170 -14.39 1.64 8.09
CA GLY A 170 -15.72 1.42 8.66
C GLY A 170 -16.29 0.00 8.46
N GLY A 171 -15.44 -1.01 8.25
CA GLY A 171 -15.83 -2.39 7.95
C GLY A 171 -16.14 -2.70 6.49
N GLN A 172 -16.03 -1.71 5.59
CA GLN A 172 -16.22 -1.88 4.15
C GLN A 172 -14.88 -1.88 3.41
N VAL A 173 -14.79 -2.65 2.33
CA VAL A 173 -13.61 -2.64 1.45
C VAL A 173 -13.63 -1.37 0.61
N VAL A 174 -12.60 -0.55 0.79
CA VAL A 174 -12.44 0.72 0.04
C VAL A 174 -11.28 0.67 -0.95
N GLY A 175 -10.42 -0.34 -0.88
CA GLY A 175 -9.31 -0.49 -1.80
C GLY A 175 -8.56 -1.81 -1.69
N ILE A 176 -7.63 -2.03 -2.61
CA ILE A 176 -6.72 -3.17 -2.62
C ILE A 176 -5.30 -2.69 -2.98
N VAL A 177 -4.29 -3.28 -2.35
CA VAL A 177 -2.87 -3.03 -2.64
C VAL A 177 -2.20 -4.35 -3.02
N THR A 178 -1.51 -4.35 -4.15
CA THR A 178 -0.71 -5.47 -4.64
C THR A 178 0.79 -5.14 -4.60
N LYS A 179 1.63 -6.15 -4.85
CA LYS A 179 3.10 -5.97 -4.94
C LYS A 179 3.49 -4.92 -5.99
N ILE A 180 2.84 -4.93 -7.15
CA ILE A 180 3.21 -4.03 -8.24
C ILE A 180 2.85 -2.57 -7.90
N ASP A 181 1.79 -2.34 -7.12
CA ASP A 181 1.37 -1.00 -6.70
C ASP A 181 2.41 -0.34 -5.80
N VAL A 182 2.93 -1.10 -4.82
CA VAL A 182 3.99 -0.63 -3.91
C VAL A 182 5.26 -0.31 -4.70
N VAL A 183 5.67 -1.20 -5.62
CA VAL A 183 6.85 -0.99 -6.47
C VAL A 183 6.67 0.22 -7.38
N ALA A 184 5.50 0.37 -8.00
CA ALA A 184 5.19 1.49 -8.89
C ALA A 184 5.19 2.82 -8.13
N LYS A 185 4.64 2.86 -6.91
CA LYS A 185 4.69 4.05 -6.05
C LYS A 185 6.12 4.39 -5.68
N MET A 186 6.93 3.41 -5.27
CA MET A 186 8.34 3.62 -4.93
C MET A 186 9.12 4.21 -6.12
N ALA A 187 8.91 3.69 -7.33
CA ALA A 187 9.55 4.19 -8.55
C ALA A 187 9.14 5.64 -8.87
N LYS A 188 7.90 6.03 -8.61
CA LYS A 188 7.44 7.43 -8.81
C LYS A 188 7.99 8.39 -7.75
N SER A 189 8.10 7.93 -6.50
CA SER A 189 8.55 8.76 -5.37
C SER A 189 10.07 8.94 -5.32
N PHE A 190 10.84 7.95 -5.75
CA PHE A 190 12.31 7.93 -5.62
C PHE A 190 13.07 7.61 -6.92
N GLY A 191 12.37 7.32 -8.02
CA GLY A 191 13.02 7.14 -9.31
C GLY A 191 13.60 8.43 -9.86
N PRO A 192 14.56 8.35 -10.80
CA PRO A 192 15.08 9.54 -11.48
C PRO A 192 13.93 10.24 -12.20
N GLN A 193 13.71 11.51 -11.90
CA GLN A 193 12.70 12.29 -12.62
C GLN A 193 13.14 12.38 -14.08
N ARG A 194 12.31 11.84 -14.99
CA ARG A 194 12.45 12.16 -16.41
C ARG A 194 12.27 13.67 -16.51
N SER A 195 13.33 14.38 -16.84
CA SER A 195 13.26 15.76 -17.26
C SER A 195 12.24 15.85 -18.37
N SER A 196 11.13 16.54 -18.13
CA SER A 196 10.28 17.04 -19.20
C SER A 196 11.09 18.05 -19.99
N SER A 197 11.86 17.56 -20.96
CA SER A 197 12.29 18.36 -22.10
C SER A 197 11.06 18.60 -22.95
N THR A 198 10.34 19.68 -22.66
CA THR A 198 9.33 20.22 -23.55
C THR A 198 9.99 21.31 -24.39
N GLY A 199 10.02 21.08 -25.70
CA GLY A 199 9.98 22.08 -26.77
C GLY A 199 11.08 23.12 -26.80
#